data_AF-A0A6J7C4Z8-F1
#
_entry.id   AF-A0A6J7C4Z8-F1
#
_cell.length_a   1.000
_cell.length_b   1.000
_cell.length_c   1.000
_cell.angle_alpha   90.00
_cell.angle_beta   90.00
_cell.angle_gamma   90.00
#
_symmetry.space_group_name_H-M   'P 1'
#
loop_
_entity.id
_entity.type
_entity.pdbx_description
1 polymer ?
#
loop_
_entity_poly.entity_id
_entity_poly.type
_entity_poly.pdbx_seq_one_letter_code
_entity_poly.pdbx_strand_id
1 'polypeptide(L)' 'MSAGQVIAEIIDDAARVVQEIVNPRPGPATVMMLRQTAIVTPGDAIAMLGPAPIAAASL' A
#
# COMPACT_ATOMS: atom_id res chain seq x y z
N MET A 1 -0.64 -2.70 -9.83
CA MET A 1 -1.54 -3.08 -8.71
C MET A 1 -2.82 -2.27 -8.86
N SER A 2 -3.99 -2.80 -8.54
CA SER A 2 -5.29 -2.13 -8.68
C SER A 2 -5.83 -1.67 -7.32
N ALA A 3 -6.86 -0.83 -7.32
CA ALA A 3 -7.58 -0.43 -6.10
C ALA A 3 -8.08 -1.67 -5.33
N GLY A 4 -7.98 -1.64 -4.00
CA GLY A 4 -8.42 -2.73 -3.12
C GLY A 4 -7.50 -3.94 -3.07
N GLN A 5 -6.45 -4.01 -3.89
CA GLN A 5 -5.43 -5.05 -3.74
C GLN A 5 -4.60 -4.81 -2.48
N VAL A 6 -4.32 -5.90 -1.75
CA VAL A 6 -3.40 -5.89 -0.61
C VAL A 6 -2.00 -5.51 -1.10
N ILE A 7 -1.38 -4.55 -0.41
CA ILE A 7 -0.01 -4.07 -0.65
C ILE A 7 0.94 -4.59 0.43
N ALA A 8 0.47 -4.66 1.67
CA ALA A 8 1.27 -5.08 2.81
C ALA A 8 0.38 -5.76 3.86
N GLU A 9 1.00 -6.60 4.66
CA GLU A 9 0.41 -7.22 5.84
C GLU A 9 1.15 -6.74 7.07
N ILE A 10 0.41 -6.42 8.13
CA ILE A 10 0.97 -6.19 9.46
C ILE A 10 0.80 -7.50 10.24
N ILE A 11 1.91 -7.98 10.79
CA ILE A 11 1.97 -9.20 11.60
C ILE A 11 2.26 -8.87 13.06
N ASP A 12 1.72 -9.67 13.98
CA ASP A 12 2.11 -9.65 15.39
C ASP A 12 3.44 -10.40 15.64
N ASP A 13 3.88 -10.42 16.89
CA ASP A 13 5.07 -11.14 17.36
C ASP A 13 4.95 -12.67 17.23
N ALA A 14 3.73 -13.19 17.14
CA ALA A 14 3.43 -14.60 16.87
C ALA A 14 3.30 -14.91 15.36
N ALA A 15 3.70 -13.97 14.49
CA ALA A 15 3.64 -14.09 13.02
C ALA A 15 2.21 -14.26 12.45
N ARG A 16 1.19 -13.78 13.16
CA ARG A 16 -0.20 -13.75 12.69
C ARG A 16 -0.49 -12.42 12.00
N VAL A 17 -1.15 -12.46 10.85
CA VAL A 17 -1.64 -11.25 10.17
C VAL A 17 -2.75 -10.63 11.02
N VAL A 18 -2.51 -9.41 11.49
CA VAL A 18 -3.50 -8.64 12.29
C VAL A 18 -4.18 -7.56 11.46
N GLN A 19 -3.57 -7.15 10.34
CA GLN A 19 -4.17 -6.16 9.44
C GLN A 19 -3.60 -6.29 8.02
N GLU A 20 -4.49 -6.18 7.04
CA GLU A 20 -4.11 -5.99 5.64
C GLU A 20 -4.15 -4.50 5.29
N ILE A 21 -3.17 -4.05 4.52
CA ILE A 21 -3.09 -2.68 4.03
C ILE A 21 -3.35 -2.72 2.53
N VAL A 22 -4.45 -2.09 2.14
CA VAL A 22 -4.95 -2.12 0.77
C VAL A 22 -4.59 -0.85 0.00
N ASN A 23 -4.44 -0.97 -1.31
CA ASN A 23 -4.29 0.18 -2.19
C ASN A 23 -5.57 1.03 -2.19
N PRO A 24 -5.53 2.27 -1.69
CA PRO A 24 -6.74 3.10 -1.60
C PRO A 24 -7.04 3.82 -2.93
N ARG A 25 -6.11 3.83 -3.89
CA ARG A 25 -6.23 4.68 -5.08
C ARG A 25 -6.96 3.98 -6.21
N PRO A 26 -7.87 4.69 -6.92
CA PRO A 26 -8.47 4.18 -8.13
C PRO A 26 -7.42 3.99 -9.23
N GLY A 27 -7.56 2.93 -10.02
CA GLY A 27 -6.68 2.63 -11.14
C GLY A 27 -5.35 1.97 -10.76
N PRO A 28 -4.45 1.78 -11.74
CA PRO A 28 -3.17 1.14 -11.51
C PRO A 28 -2.25 2.01 -10.66
N ALA A 29 -1.71 1.42 -9.60
CA ALA A 29 -0.67 1.99 -8.76
C ALA A 29 0.59 1.12 -8.80
N THR A 30 1.72 1.79 -8.62
CA THR A 30 3.05 1.19 -8.43
C THR A 30 3.53 1.53 -7.04
N VAL A 31 3.92 0.53 -6.25
CA VAL A 31 4.61 0.76 -4.98
C VAL A 31 6.05 1.16 -5.30
N MET A 32 6.41 2.37 -4.90
CA MET A 32 7.77 2.90 -5.07
C MET A 32 8.65 2.60 -3.86
N MET A 33 8.03 2.50 -2.67
CA MET A 33 8.72 2.16 -1.44
C MET A 33 7.78 1.37 -0.54
N LEU A 34 8.32 0.35 0.13
CA LEU A 34 7.65 -0.44 1.13
C LEU A 34 8.62 -0.67 2.29
N ARG A 35 8.19 -0.36 3.51
CA ARG A 35 8.96 -0.70 4.71
C ARG A 35 8.85 -2.20 4.98
N GLN A 36 9.94 -2.91 4.72
CA GLN A 36 10.04 -4.32 5.05
C GLN A 36 10.58 -4.49 6.47
N THR A 37 10.07 -5.49 7.20
CA THR A 37 10.58 -5.92 8.52
C THR A 37 10.71 -4.78 9.53
N ALA A 38 9.78 -3.82 9.52
CA ALA A 38 9.79 -2.67 10.42
C ALA A 38 8.67 -2.80 11.45
N ILE A 39 8.98 -2.46 12.71
CA ILE A 39 7.96 -2.20 13.73
C ILE A 39 7.28 -0.88 13.38
N VAL A 40 5.96 -0.87 13.37
CA VAL A 40 5.12 0.28 12.98
C VAL A 40 4.06 0.57 14.02
N THR A 41 3.66 1.83 14.11
CA THR A 41 2.59 2.32 15.01
C THR A 41 1.45 2.90 14.15
N PRO A 42 0.19 2.94 14.64
CA PRO A 42 -0.89 3.61 13.91
C PRO A 42 -0.51 5.05 13.52
N GLY A 43 -0.66 5.36 12.23
CA GLY A 43 -0.27 6.64 11.64
C GLY A 43 1.07 6.62 10.90
N ASP A 44 1.89 5.58 11.06
CA ASP A 44 3.14 5.45 10.33
C ASP A 44 2.92 5.28 8.82
N ALA A 45 3.75 5.97 8.04
CA ALA A 45 3.85 5.69 6.61
C ALA A 45 4.60 4.35 6.41
N ILE A 46 3.93 3.41 5.74
CA ILE A 46 4.47 2.06 5.48
C ILE A 46 4.77 1.80 4.00
N ALA A 47 4.07 2.49 3.10
CA ALA A 47 4.28 2.37 1.67
C ALA A 47 4.13 3.74 0.98
N MET A 48 4.94 3.96 -0.05
CA MET A 48 4.80 5.09 -0.96
C MET A 48 4.31 4.57 -2.31
N LEU A 49 3.21 5.14 -2.79
CA LEU A 49 2.70 4.85 -4.10
C LEU A 49 3.16 5.93 -5.08
N GLY A 50 3.65 5.52 -6.25
CA GLY A 50 4.08 6.45 -7.31
C GLY A 50 2.92 7.28 -7.85
N PRO A 51 3.17 8.29 -8.70
CA PRO A 51 2.12 9.19 -9.17
C PRO A 51 0.89 8.44 -9.68
N ALA A 52 -0.31 8.94 -9.33
CA ALA A 52 -1.53 8.39 -9.89
C ALA A 52 -1.46 8.54 -11.42
N PRO A 53 -1.91 7.52 -12.19
CA PRO A 53 -1.98 7.67 -13.63
C PRO A 53 -2.82 8.92 -13.92
N ILE A 54 -2.24 9.84 -14.69
CA ILE A 54 -2.98 10.97 -15.23
C ILE A 54 -4.05 10.30 -16.10
N ALA A 55 -5.33 10.44 -15.74
CA ALA A 55 -6.41 10.03 -16.63
C ALA A 55 -6.11 10.72 -17.95
N ALA A 56 -5.83 9.95 -19.01
CA ALA A 56 -5.54 10.51 -20.32
C ALA A 56 -6.70 11.48 -20.60
N ALA A 57 -6.40 12.78 -20.61
CA ALA A 57 -7.39 13.78 -20.92
C ALA A 57 -7.91 13.39 -22.31
N SER A 58 -9.16 12.95 -22.39
CA SER A 58 -9.78 12.59 -23.65
C SER A 58 -9.63 13.81 -24.58
N LEU A 59 -8.84 13.63 -25.64
CA LEU A 59 -8.77 14.54 -26.78
C LEU A 59 -10.04 14.37 -27.63
#